data_AF-A0A0D6Q1J5-F1
#
_entry.id   AF-A0A0D6Q1J5-F1
#
_cell.length_a   1.000
_cell.length_b   1.000
_cell.length_c   1.000
_cell.angle_alpha   90.00
_cell.angle_beta   90.00
_cell.angle_gamma   90.00
#
_symmetry.space_group_name_H-M   'P 1'
#
loop_
_entity.id
_entity.type
_entity.pdbx_description
1 polymer ?
#
loop_
_entity_poly.entity_id
_entity_poly.type
_entity_poly.pdbx_seq_one_letter_code
_entity_poly.pdbx_strand_id
1 'polypeptide(L)'
;MLDRSGLAVLHDAILPTGDGRTTQIDHLFLSPRGIHVVETKRYGGELTGHPEDERWRQRFAGEAPDVPPRLIYSPVMQNAAHCRAVYALARLLDPTIQVFSHVVMTGTAVLSPALVACTLSLSELETLLHGLERNVPRGTLTDAWRRIGLACHASRHQ
;
A
#
# COMPACT_ATOMS: atom_id res chain seq x y z
N MET A 1 -11.62 -9.57 1.06
CA MET A 1 -11.71 -9.33 -0.40
C MET A 1 -10.49 -9.91 -1.09
N LEU A 2 -9.28 -9.49 -0.69
CA LEU A 2 -8.02 -10.03 -1.21
C LEU A 2 -7.93 -11.55 -1.10
N ASP A 3 -8.28 -12.17 0.04
CA ASP A 3 -8.27 -13.64 0.17
C ASP A 3 -9.19 -14.36 -0.83
N ARG A 4 -10.30 -13.71 -1.20
CA ARG A 4 -11.26 -14.26 -2.16
C ARG A 4 -10.84 -14.03 -3.62
N SER A 5 -9.77 -13.28 -3.86
CA SER A 5 -9.30 -12.98 -5.21
C SER A 5 -8.66 -14.19 -5.90
N GLY A 6 -8.24 -15.21 -5.14
CA GLY A 6 -7.49 -16.35 -5.66
C GLY A 6 -6.02 -16.05 -6.01
N LEU A 7 -5.54 -14.85 -5.69
CA LEU A 7 -4.13 -14.47 -5.79
C LEU A 7 -3.36 -14.92 -4.55
N ALA A 8 -2.02 -14.98 -4.66
CA ALA A 8 -1.18 -15.12 -3.47
C ALA A 8 -1.17 -13.79 -2.71
N VAL A 9 -1.47 -13.83 -1.42
CA VAL A 9 -1.61 -12.66 -0.55
C VAL A 9 -0.79 -12.86 0.73
N LEU A 10 -0.17 -11.79 1.22
CA LEU A 10 0.41 -11.71 2.55
C LEU A 10 -0.23 -10.53 3.29
N HIS A 11 -0.61 -10.77 4.54
CA HIS A 11 -1.19 -9.76 5.42
C HIS A 11 -0.24 -9.44 6.57
N ASP A 12 -0.30 -8.19 7.05
CA ASP A 12 0.50 -7.66 8.14
C ASP A 12 2.00 -7.95 7.96
N ALA A 13 2.48 -7.80 6.72
CA ALA A 13 3.82 -8.18 6.32
C ALA A 13 4.86 -7.25 6.94
N ILE A 14 5.74 -7.78 7.78
CA ILE A 14 6.82 -7.01 8.41
C ILE A 14 8.09 -7.21 7.60
N LEU A 15 8.63 -6.17 6.99
CA LEU A 15 9.86 -6.25 6.20
C LEU A 15 10.98 -5.40 6.80
N PRO A 16 12.25 -5.82 6.68
CA PRO A 16 13.37 -4.99 7.09
C PRO A 16 13.50 -3.77 6.17
N THR A 17 13.89 -2.65 6.75
CA THR A 17 14.28 -1.43 6.04
C THR A 17 15.80 -1.27 6.03
N GLY A 18 16.33 -0.50 5.08
CA GLY A 18 17.78 -0.35 4.89
C GLY A 18 18.53 0.31 6.06
N ASP A 19 17.82 0.87 7.04
CA ASP A 19 18.35 1.53 8.24
C ASP A 19 18.31 0.63 9.50
N GLY A 20 18.10 -0.67 9.33
CA GLY A 20 18.06 -1.64 10.43
C GLY A 20 16.75 -1.63 11.23
N ARG A 21 15.72 -0.92 10.75
CA ARG A 21 14.36 -0.98 11.30
C ARG A 21 13.50 -1.95 10.50
N THR A 22 12.21 -2.00 10.83
CA THR A 22 11.21 -2.73 10.07
C THR A 22 10.07 -1.81 9.66
N THR A 23 9.33 -2.23 8.65
CA THR A 23 8.08 -1.60 8.22
C THR A 23 6.99 -2.66 8.17
N GLN A 24 5.82 -2.36 8.74
CA GLN A 24 4.63 -3.17 8.58
C GLN A 24 3.87 -2.68 7.36
N ILE A 25 3.51 -3.62 6.49
CA ILE A 25 2.69 -3.40 5.30
C ILE A 25 1.38 -4.12 5.52
N ASP A 26 0.25 -3.41 5.38
CA ASP A 26 -1.07 -4.00 5.62
C ASP A 26 -1.25 -5.24 4.74
N HIS A 27 -1.15 -5.08 3.40
CA HIS A 27 -1.30 -6.20 2.49
C HIS A 27 -0.32 -6.15 1.33
N LEU A 28 0.17 -7.33 0.94
CA LEU A 28 0.86 -7.57 -0.31
C LEU A 28 0.07 -8.60 -1.12
N PHE A 29 0.01 -8.44 -2.44
CA PHE A 29 -0.47 -9.52 -3.30
C PHE A 29 0.33 -9.62 -4.59
N LEU A 30 0.34 -10.82 -5.17
CA LEU A 30 1.09 -11.14 -6.37
C LEU A 30 0.16 -11.25 -7.59
N SER A 31 0.54 -10.62 -8.70
CA SER A 31 -0.08 -10.84 -10.02
C SER A 31 0.99 -11.15 -11.08
N PRO A 32 0.63 -11.60 -12.29
CA PRO A 32 1.58 -11.75 -13.40
C PRO A 32 2.34 -10.46 -13.76
N ARG A 33 1.78 -9.29 -13.41
CA ARG A 33 2.39 -7.99 -13.69
C ARG A 33 3.47 -7.61 -12.68
N GLY A 34 3.45 -8.19 -11.48
CA GLY A 34 4.38 -7.85 -10.41
C GLY A 34 3.77 -7.95 -9.00
N ILE A 35 4.40 -7.27 -8.05
CA ILE A 35 4.03 -7.29 -6.63
C ILE A 35 3.26 -6.02 -6.32
N HIS A 36 2.11 -6.16 -5.68
CA HIS A 36 1.26 -5.04 -5.31
C HIS A 36 1.30 -4.81 -3.80
N VAL A 37 1.47 -3.55 -3.40
CA VAL A 37 1.60 -3.09 -2.02
C VAL A 37 0.40 -2.23 -1.68
N VAL A 38 -0.37 -2.67 -0.70
CA VAL A 38 -1.62 -2.04 -0.29
C VAL A 38 -1.46 -1.47 1.11
N GLU A 39 -1.66 -0.17 1.23
CA GLU A 39 -1.83 0.54 2.50
C GLU A 39 -3.31 0.86 2.68
N THR A 40 -3.90 0.48 3.81
CA THR A 40 -5.31 0.74 4.10
C THR A 40 -5.44 1.82 5.16
N LYS A 41 -6.30 2.83 4.90
CA LYS A 41 -6.55 3.91 5.86
C LYS A 41 -8.03 4.13 6.10
N ARG A 42 -8.38 4.16 7.37
CA ARG A 42 -9.74 4.42 7.85
C ARG A 42 -9.85 5.81 8.47
N TYR A 43 -9.87 6.83 7.61
CA TYR A 43 -10.08 8.22 8.02
C TYR A 43 -11.54 8.66 7.85
N GLY A 44 -11.96 9.66 8.63
CA GLY A 44 -13.20 10.40 8.43
C GLY A 44 -12.90 11.89 8.20
N GLY A 45 -13.96 12.68 8.02
CA GLY A 45 -13.85 14.12 7.77
C GLY A 45 -13.44 14.45 6.33
N GLU A 46 -13.02 15.68 6.11
CA GLU A 46 -12.51 16.17 4.83
C GLU A 46 -10.99 16.08 4.81
N LEU A 47 -10.46 15.42 3.78
CA LEU A 47 -9.03 15.30 3.54
C LEU A 47 -8.62 16.14 2.33
N THR A 48 -7.67 17.03 2.55
CA THR A 48 -7.15 17.93 1.51
C THR A 48 -5.62 17.95 1.51
N GLY A 49 -5.04 18.29 0.36
CA GLY A 49 -3.60 18.29 0.13
C GLY A 49 -3.27 17.85 -1.29
N HIS A 50 -1.99 17.64 -1.53
CA HIS A 50 -1.43 17.11 -2.75
C HIS A 50 -0.87 15.68 -2.52
N PRO A 51 -0.87 14.79 -3.52
CA PRO A 51 -0.26 13.45 -3.40
C PRO A 51 1.21 13.47 -2.96
N GLU A 52 1.93 14.54 -3.29
CA GLU A 52 3.35 14.74 -2.96
C GLU A 52 3.58 15.41 -1.59
N ASP A 53 2.50 15.79 -0.88
CA ASP A 53 2.65 16.36 0.45
C ASP A 53 3.08 15.29 1.45
N GLU A 54 4.02 15.62 2.34
CA GLU A 54 4.38 14.75 3.48
C GLU A 54 3.21 14.58 4.44
N ARG A 55 2.40 15.64 4.59
CA ARG A 55 1.25 15.67 5.49
C ARG A 55 -0.02 16.11 4.76
N TRP A 56 -1.10 15.36 4.93
CA TRP A 56 -2.43 15.77 4.51
C TRP A 56 -3.13 16.55 5.62
N ARG A 57 -4.07 17.41 5.22
CA ARG A 57 -4.91 18.19 6.13
C ARG A 57 -6.22 17.49 6.32
N GLN A 58 -6.63 17.30 7.58
CA GLN A 58 -7.90 16.70 7.97
C GLN A 58 -8.74 17.71 8.75
N ARG A 59 -10.00 17.87 8.35
CA ARG A 59 -11.02 18.63 9.08
C ARG A 59 -12.25 17.78 9.34
N PHE A 60 -12.92 18.00 10.47
CA PHE A 60 -14.18 17.37 10.79
C PHE A 60 -15.34 18.38 10.70
N ALA A 61 -16.53 17.89 10.39
CA ALA A 61 -17.72 18.71 10.35
C ALA A 61 -17.95 19.42 11.70
N GLY A 62 -18.27 20.71 11.65
CA GLY A 62 -18.49 21.55 12.83
C GLY A 62 -17.23 22.20 13.42
N GLU A 63 -16.04 21.92 12.89
CA GLU A 63 -14.84 22.68 13.25
C GLU A 63 -14.95 24.12 12.69
N ALA A 64 -14.61 25.11 13.51
CA ALA A 64 -14.66 26.51 13.10
C ALA A 64 -13.63 26.80 12.00
N PRO A 65 -13.92 27.70 11.03
CA PRO A 65 -13.04 27.93 9.88
C PRO A 65 -11.62 28.40 10.23
N ASP A 66 -11.46 29.09 11.36
CA ASP A 66 -10.21 29.64 11.88
C ASP A 66 -9.34 28.61 12.61
N VAL A 67 -9.91 27.48 13.04
CA VAL A 67 -9.14 26.39 13.65
C VAL A 67 -8.25 25.77 12.58
N PRO A 68 -6.93 25.58 12.80
CA PRO A 68 -6.06 24.93 11.82
C PRO A 68 -6.44 23.46 11.64
N PRO A 69 -6.32 22.90 10.42
CA PRO A 69 -6.62 21.49 10.20
C PRO A 69 -5.60 20.60 10.91
N ARG A 70 -6.01 19.38 11.24
CA ARG A 70 -5.08 18.35 11.76
C ARG A 70 -4.16 17.91 10.64
N LEU A 71 -2.88 17.76 10.92
CA LEU A 71 -1.90 17.24 9.96
C LEU A 71 -1.69 15.75 10.20
N ILE A 72 -2.04 14.94 9.21
CA ILE A 72 -1.84 13.48 9.24
C ILE A 72 -0.73 13.10 8.27
N TYR A 73 0.05 12.06 8.59
CA TYR A 73 1.06 11.58 7.65
C TYR A 73 0.41 11.04 6.38
N SER A 74 0.98 11.41 5.23
CA SER A 74 0.49 11.00 3.92
C SER A 74 0.54 9.47 3.79
N PRO A 75 -0.60 8.79 3.59
CA PRO A 75 -0.62 7.36 3.31
C PRO A 75 0.12 7.01 2.02
N VAL A 76 0.20 7.95 1.06
CA VAL A 76 0.97 7.78 -0.17
C VAL A 76 2.47 7.74 0.13
N MET A 77 2.96 8.64 0.99
CA MET A 77 4.37 8.64 1.40
C MET A 77 4.72 7.40 2.22
N GLN A 78 3.80 6.98 3.09
CA GLN A 78 3.93 5.74 3.83
C GLN A 78 4.02 4.53 2.88
N ASN A 79 3.09 4.40 1.93
CA ASN A 79 3.10 3.27 1.00
C ASN A 79 4.31 3.31 0.04
N ALA A 80 4.81 4.50 -0.31
CA ALA A 80 6.05 4.63 -1.05
C ALA A 80 7.25 4.05 -0.28
N ALA A 81 7.30 4.19 1.05
CA ALA A 81 8.31 3.55 1.87
C ALA A 81 8.16 2.01 1.89
N HIS A 82 6.93 1.51 1.97
CA HIS A 82 6.63 0.09 1.86
C HIS A 82 7.08 -0.49 0.51
N CYS A 83 6.75 0.19 -0.60
CA CYS A 83 7.19 -0.18 -1.94
C CYS A 83 8.72 -0.22 -2.05
N ARG A 84 9.44 0.73 -1.45
CA ARG A 84 10.91 0.71 -1.42
C ARG A 84 11.45 -0.52 -0.70
N ALA A 85 10.86 -0.93 0.41
CA ALA A 85 11.26 -2.13 1.15
C ALA A 85 11.04 -3.41 0.32
N VAL A 86 9.87 -3.53 -0.33
CA VAL A 86 9.56 -4.64 -1.24
C VAL A 86 10.52 -4.67 -2.43
N TYR A 87 10.73 -3.53 -3.09
CA TYR A 87 11.61 -3.41 -4.24
C TYR A 87 13.06 -3.74 -3.90
N ALA A 88 13.55 -3.33 -2.72
CA ALA A 88 14.90 -3.65 -2.26
C ALA A 88 15.18 -5.16 -2.20
N LEU A 89 14.16 -5.98 -1.89
CA LEU A 89 14.26 -7.43 -1.90
C LEU A 89 14.07 -8.03 -3.30
N ALA A 90 13.06 -7.56 -4.05
CA ALA A 90 12.74 -8.08 -5.38
C ALA A 90 13.87 -7.86 -6.39
N ARG A 91 14.48 -6.65 -6.38
CA ARG A 91 15.53 -6.26 -7.33
C ARG A 91 16.82 -7.08 -7.22
N LEU A 92 17.01 -7.80 -6.12
CA LEU A 92 18.15 -8.71 -5.94
C LEU A 92 18.05 -9.95 -6.83
N LEU A 93 16.83 -10.30 -7.25
CA LEU A 93 16.57 -11.39 -8.18
C LEU A 93 16.41 -10.87 -9.61
N ASP A 94 15.63 -9.81 -9.75
CA ASP A 94 15.34 -9.22 -11.05
C ASP A 94 14.92 -7.75 -10.88
N PRO A 95 15.74 -6.78 -11.33
CA PRO A 95 15.45 -5.36 -11.19
C PRO A 95 14.29 -4.89 -12.09
N THR A 96 13.80 -5.73 -13.01
CA THR A 96 12.66 -5.42 -13.87
C THR A 96 11.31 -5.75 -13.23
N ILE A 97 11.29 -6.46 -12.09
CA ILE A 97 10.07 -6.75 -11.34
C ILE A 97 9.40 -5.44 -10.92
N GLN A 98 8.15 -5.28 -11.33
CA GLN A 98 7.35 -4.11 -11.00
C GLN A 98 6.76 -4.21 -9.59
N VAL A 99 6.76 -3.09 -8.88
CA VAL A 99 6.11 -2.92 -7.58
C VAL A 99 5.05 -1.83 -7.71
N PHE A 100 3.80 -2.18 -7.45
CA PHE A 100 2.66 -1.27 -7.60
C PHE A 100 2.18 -0.77 -6.24
N SER A 101 1.99 0.54 -6.12
CA SER A 101 1.49 1.20 -4.90
C SER A 101 -0.01 1.39 -4.98
N HIS A 102 -0.73 0.95 -3.94
CA HIS A 102 -2.16 1.18 -3.76
C HIS A 102 -2.44 1.73 -2.36
N VAL A 103 -3.01 2.93 -2.28
CA VAL A 103 -3.56 3.46 -1.02
C VAL A 103 -5.07 3.28 -1.06
N VAL A 104 -5.62 2.55 -0.10
CA VAL A 104 -7.04 2.18 -0.07
C VAL A 104 -7.73 2.86 1.11
N MET A 105 -8.72 3.70 0.80
CA MET A 105 -9.54 4.40 1.78
C MET A 105 -10.73 3.52 2.17
N THR A 106 -10.79 3.11 3.43
CA THR A 106 -11.84 2.25 3.98
C THR A 106 -12.77 2.97 4.96
N GLY A 107 -12.47 4.24 5.23
CA GLY A 107 -13.26 5.11 6.10
C GLY A 107 -14.34 5.90 5.34
N THR A 108 -14.84 6.94 5.99
CA THR A 108 -15.92 7.80 5.47
C THR A 108 -15.41 9.18 5.06
N ALA A 109 -14.10 9.33 4.89
CA ALA A 109 -13.52 10.61 4.51
C ALA A 109 -13.97 11.05 3.12
N VAL A 110 -14.19 12.35 2.96
CA VAL A 110 -14.36 13.00 1.65
C VAL A 110 -13.00 13.55 1.25
N LEU A 111 -12.51 13.15 0.08
CA LEU A 111 -11.17 13.51 -0.40
C LEU A 111 -11.26 14.66 -1.41
N SER A 112 -10.27 15.56 -1.40
CA SER A 112 -10.07 16.50 -2.49
C SER A 112 -9.79 15.77 -3.81
N PRO A 113 -10.09 16.38 -4.97
CA PRO A 113 -9.84 15.74 -6.27
C PRO A 113 -8.41 15.21 -6.47
N ALA A 114 -7.42 15.95 -5.97
CA ALA A 114 -6.02 15.54 -6.05
C ALA A 114 -5.74 14.25 -5.26
N LEU A 115 -6.38 14.07 -4.10
CA LEU A 115 -6.23 12.86 -3.29
C LEU A 115 -7.07 11.70 -3.81
N VAL A 116 -8.22 11.96 -4.43
CA VAL A 116 -8.99 10.92 -5.14
C VAL A 116 -8.15 10.29 -6.24
N ALA A 117 -7.40 11.09 -7.01
CA ALA A 117 -6.57 10.58 -8.11
C ALA A 117 -5.44 9.62 -7.68
N CYS A 118 -5.04 9.61 -6.41
CA CYS A 118 -3.95 8.78 -5.89
C CYS A 118 -4.41 7.73 -4.87
N THR A 119 -5.72 7.57 -4.66
CA THR A 119 -6.29 6.60 -3.72
C THR A 119 -7.36 5.76 -4.39
N LEU A 120 -7.69 4.62 -3.78
CA LEU A 120 -8.76 3.74 -4.19
C LEU A 120 -9.78 3.62 -3.06
N SER A 121 -11.06 3.62 -3.42
CA SER A 121 -12.11 3.05 -2.57
C SER A 121 -12.05 1.52 -2.57
N LEU A 122 -12.81 0.89 -1.66
CA LEU A 122 -12.95 -0.57 -1.65
C LEU A 122 -13.51 -1.12 -2.96
N SER A 123 -14.50 -0.47 -3.59
CA SER A 123 -15.07 -0.96 -4.85
C SER A 123 -14.11 -0.81 -6.02
N GLU A 124 -13.26 0.22 -6.02
CA GLU A 124 -12.21 0.39 -7.04
C GLU A 124 -11.12 -0.66 -6.87
N LEU A 125 -10.75 -1.01 -5.62
CA LEU A 125 -9.88 -2.16 -5.37
C LEU A 125 -10.52 -3.47 -5.85
N GLU A 126 -11.82 -3.69 -5.61
CA GLU A 126 -12.52 -4.87 -6.16
C GLU A 126 -12.45 -4.89 -7.68
N THR A 127 -12.76 -3.78 -8.33
CA THR A 127 -12.71 -3.66 -9.79
C THR A 127 -11.32 -3.96 -10.33
N LEU A 128 -10.29 -3.43 -9.67
CA LEU A 128 -8.89 -3.72 -10.00
C LEU A 128 -8.60 -5.22 -9.89
N LEU A 129 -8.97 -5.86 -8.78
CA LEU A 129 -8.73 -7.29 -8.56
C LEU A 129 -9.45 -8.19 -9.58
N HIS A 130 -10.66 -7.82 -9.99
CA HIS A 130 -11.39 -8.55 -11.04
C HIS A 130 -10.74 -8.40 -12.42
N GLY A 131 -10.10 -7.27 -12.68
CA GLY A 131 -9.38 -7.01 -13.94
C GLY A 131 -8.01 -7.66 -14.05
N LEU A 132 -7.49 -8.27 -12.98
CA LEU A 132 -6.18 -8.92 -13.00
C LEU A 132 -6.24 -10.32 -13.62
N GLU A 133 -5.22 -10.64 -14.42
CA GLU A 133 -4.97 -12.00 -14.86
C GLU A 133 -4.70 -12.92 -13.67
N ARG A 134 -5.25 -14.14 -13.72
CA ARG A 134 -5.11 -15.16 -12.67
C ARG A 134 -4.06 -16.23 -12.98
N ASN A 135 -3.22 -15.97 -13.98
CA ASN A 135 -2.13 -16.88 -14.33
C ASN A 135 -1.16 -16.99 -13.15
N VAL A 136 -0.75 -18.21 -12.80
CA VAL A 136 0.27 -18.42 -11.77
C VAL A 136 1.59 -17.84 -12.30
N PRO A 137 2.18 -16.83 -11.62
CA PRO A 137 3.47 -16.29 -12.02
C PRO A 137 4.55 -17.39 -12.07
N ARG A 138 5.58 -17.20 -12.88
CA ARG A 138 6.70 -18.16 -13.03
C ARG A 138 8.04 -17.42 -12.99
N GLY A 139 9.12 -18.16 -12.76
CA GLY A 139 10.49 -17.65 -12.79
C GLY A 139 10.80 -16.68 -11.65
N THR A 140 11.62 -15.68 -11.95
CA THR A 140 12.20 -14.73 -10.98
C THR A 140 11.15 -14.02 -10.12
N LEU A 141 9.97 -13.72 -10.67
CA LEU A 141 8.87 -13.12 -9.92
C LEU A 141 8.34 -14.03 -8.80
N THR A 142 8.27 -15.34 -9.04
CA THR A 142 7.86 -16.31 -8.00
C THR A 142 8.92 -16.43 -6.92
N ASP A 143 10.20 -16.42 -7.30
CA ASP A 143 11.31 -16.50 -6.37
C ASP A 143 11.42 -15.23 -5.51
N ALA A 144 11.19 -14.05 -6.11
CA ALA A 144 11.10 -12.79 -5.40
C ALA A 144 9.96 -12.79 -4.38
N TRP A 145 8.77 -13.27 -4.75
CA TRP A 145 7.65 -13.43 -3.83
C TRP A 145 7.98 -14.36 -2.65
N ARG A 146 8.60 -15.52 -2.93
CA ARG A 146 9.05 -16.44 -1.88
C ARG A 146 10.08 -15.79 -0.95
N ARG A 147 11.04 -15.05 -1.49
CA ARG A 147 12.04 -14.30 -0.70
C ARG A 147 11.38 -13.28 0.22
N ILE A 148 10.39 -12.54 -0.26
CA ILE A 148 9.62 -11.58 0.55
C ILE A 148 8.89 -12.31 1.68
N GLY A 149 8.25 -13.46 1.40
CA GLY A 149 7.61 -14.28 2.42
C GLY A 149 8.58 -14.77 3.52
N LEU A 150 9.77 -15.22 3.13
CA LEU A 150 10.82 -15.62 4.08
C LEU A 150 11.34 -14.45 4.92
N ALA A 151 11.55 -13.28 4.30
CA ALA A 151 11.95 -12.06 5.01
C ALA A 151 10.87 -11.64 6.03
N CYS A 152 9.58 -11.75 5.67
CA CYS A 152 8.48 -11.49 6.59
C CYS A 152 8.52 -12.38 7.82
N HIS A 153 8.78 -13.68 7.63
CA HIS A 153 8.88 -14.62 8.75
C HIS A 153 10.07 -14.30 9.66
N ALA A 154 11.25 -14.02 9.08
CA ALA A 154 12.45 -13.70 9.84
C ALA A 154 12.32 -12.38 10.64
N SER A 155 11.59 -11.39 10.13
CA SER A 155 11.39 -10.11 10.82
C SER A 155 10.35 -10.16 11.95
N ARG A 156 9.50 -11.19 12.03
CA ARG A 156 8.55 -11.37 13.15
C ARG A 156 9.21 -11.95 14.41
N HIS A 157 10.43 -12.47 14.29
CA HIS A 157 11.16 -13.16 15.36
C HIS A 157 12.41 -12.40 15.83
N GLN A 158 12.55 -11.13 15.42
CA GLN A 158 13.58 -10.18 15.89
C GLN A 158 12.94 -9.21 16.89
#